data_AF-A0A0F9G5T7-F1
#
_entry.id   AF-A0A0F9G5T7-F1
#
_cell.length_a   1.000
_cell.length_b   1.000
_cell.length_c   1.000
_cell.angle_alpha   90.00
_cell.angle_beta   90.00
_cell.angle_gamma   90.00
#
_symmetry.space_group_name_H-M   'P 1'
#
loop_
_entity.id
_entity.type
_entity.pdbx_description
1 polymer ?
#
loop_
_entity_poly.entity_id
_entity_poly.type
_entity_poly.pdbx_seq_one_letter_code
_entity_poly.pdbx_strand_id
1 'polypeptide(L)'
;TDAFTTTVGEDGTWEITGIDVSQLEDGPLTVTVIATDSANNTTTTGSLRMTIDKDGKEQTATLRIVDVEDPPAFVPPENIAFTARRFCGAPNRDNRAVLLVNLDAFVGMPEVTFWLEKHQQSLGLGPDRSDRVKIKVKDANSIAGHNAARMSVVFAGTAWSQSGVLHAKAKVKDGSSVEARCRVVLERPEGTNRFTDFWYEELDRDVLADVALDKIYVNARYRMHKKIFGETQDDFDKALEESTIAQIRAAQLVVEAVVYATASAKYQKGGEKGLIVDPEDPITSLRAYVERSRMALEPKVIQAMASDALDSE
;
A
#
# COMPACT_ATOMS: atom_id res chain seq x y z
N THR A 1 -16.10 -29.83 -3.64
CA THR A 1 -14.81 -29.16 -3.90
C THR A 1 -13.84 -29.71 -2.90
N ASP A 2 -12.97 -30.59 -3.34
CA ASP A 2 -11.93 -31.15 -2.48
C ASP A 2 -10.81 -30.12 -2.35
N ALA A 3 -10.36 -29.89 -1.11
CA ALA A 3 -9.28 -28.98 -0.80
C ALA A 3 -8.00 -29.79 -0.59
N PHE A 4 -6.94 -29.45 -1.33
CA PHE A 4 -5.63 -30.03 -1.20
C PHE A 4 -4.67 -29.00 -0.59
N THR A 5 -3.82 -29.44 0.34
CA THR A 5 -2.85 -28.57 1.02
C THR A 5 -1.44 -29.10 0.80
N THR A 6 -0.50 -28.19 0.55
CA THR A 6 0.93 -28.48 0.48
C THR A 6 1.72 -27.36 1.15
N THR A 7 3.01 -27.60 1.43
CA THR A 7 3.90 -26.59 2.01
C THR A 7 4.80 -26.03 0.93
N VAL A 8 4.93 -24.71 0.86
CA VAL A 8 5.86 -24.04 -0.04
C VAL A 8 7.29 -24.28 0.44
N GLY A 9 8.16 -24.76 -0.45
CA GLY A 9 9.59 -24.96 -0.17
C GLY A 9 10.35 -23.64 -0.06
N GLU A 10 11.57 -23.70 0.48
CA GLU A 10 12.43 -22.51 0.68
C GLU A 10 12.76 -21.75 -0.63
N ASP A 11 12.58 -22.38 -1.79
CA ASP A 11 12.81 -21.79 -3.12
C ASP A 11 11.51 -21.26 -3.78
N GLY A 12 10.41 -21.22 -3.03
CA GLY A 12 9.07 -20.81 -3.48
C GLY A 12 8.31 -21.89 -4.25
N THR A 13 8.91 -23.06 -4.48
CA THR A 13 8.24 -24.13 -5.23
C THR A 13 7.32 -24.96 -4.35
N TRP A 14 6.25 -25.46 -4.95
CA TRP A 14 5.32 -26.38 -4.32
C TRP A 14 4.74 -27.29 -5.39
N GLU A 15 4.40 -28.51 -5.00
CA GLU A 15 3.85 -29.52 -5.89
C GLU A 15 2.71 -30.24 -5.17
N ILE A 16 1.63 -30.51 -5.91
CA ILE A 16 0.55 -31.41 -5.48
C ILE A 16 0.40 -32.45 -6.58
N THR A 17 0.69 -33.70 -6.26
CA THR A 17 0.58 -34.83 -7.18
C THR A 17 -0.55 -35.77 -6.76
N GLY A 18 -1.01 -36.61 -7.68
CA GLY A 18 -1.99 -37.66 -7.37
C GLY A 18 -3.44 -37.18 -7.19
N ILE A 19 -3.79 -36.01 -7.74
CA ILE A 19 -5.19 -35.58 -7.79
C ILE A 19 -5.91 -36.41 -8.86
N ASP A 20 -6.89 -37.22 -8.44
CA ASP A 20 -7.74 -37.96 -9.36
C ASP A 20 -8.86 -37.03 -9.89
N VAL A 21 -8.74 -36.66 -11.16
CA VAL A 21 -9.71 -35.83 -11.88
C VAL A 21 -10.62 -36.65 -12.79
N SER A 22 -10.54 -37.98 -12.75
CA SER A 22 -11.29 -38.88 -13.65
C SER A 22 -12.81 -38.79 -13.53
N GLN A 23 -13.29 -38.32 -12.36
CA GLN A 23 -14.71 -38.16 -12.07
C GLN A 23 -15.28 -36.81 -12.56
N LEU A 24 -14.45 -35.93 -13.12
CA LEU A 24 -14.89 -34.63 -13.63
C LEU A 24 -15.35 -34.75 -15.10
N GLU A 25 -16.35 -33.95 -15.46
CA GLU A 25 -16.79 -33.81 -16.85
C GLU A 25 -15.77 -33.03 -17.68
N ASP A 26 -15.76 -33.26 -18.98
CA ASP A 26 -14.86 -32.57 -19.91
C ASP A 26 -15.27 -31.11 -19.98
N GLY A 27 -14.30 -30.20 -19.88
CA GLY A 27 -14.58 -28.78 -19.88
C GLY A 27 -13.59 -27.94 -19.09
N PRO A 28 -13.89 -26.64 -18.95
CA PRO A 28 -13.04 -25.71 -18.22
C PRO A 28 -13.10 -25.98 -16.72
N LEU A 29 -11.93 -26.18 -16.12
CA LEU A 29 -11.73 -26.27 -14.68
C LEU A 29 -11.04 -25.02 -14.18
N THR A 30 -11.53 -24.54 -13.03
CA THR A 30 -10.92 -23.42 -12.32
C THR A 30 -10.26 -23.96 -11.05
N VAL A 31 -8.94 -23.81 -10.97
CA VAL A 31 -8.15 -24.11 -9.77
C VAL A 31 -7.91 -22.82 -9.03
N THR A 32 -8.31 -22.76 -7.75
CA THR A 32 -8.06 -21.62 -6.86
C THR A 32 -6.99 -22.00 -5.86
N VAL A 33 -5.93 -21.18 -5.75
CA VAL A 33 -4.85 -21.39 -4.78
C VAL A 33 -4.96 -20.38 -3.67
N ILE A 34 -4.93 -20.88 -2.44
CA ILE A 34 -4.96 -20.09 -1.21
C ILE A 34 -3.61 -20.29 -0.52
N ALA A 35 -2.81 -19.24 -0.45
CA ALA A 35 -1.61 -19.23 0.37
C ALA A 35 -1.98 -18.84 1.80
N THR A 36 -1.41 -19.54 2.77
CA THR A 36 -1.56 -19.23 4.20
C THR A 36 -0.19 -18.93 4.78
N ASP A 37 -0.03 -17.78 5.44
CA ASP A 37 1.22 -17.42 6.12
C ASP A 37 1.33 -18.05 7.52
N SER A 38 2.48 -17.85 8.17
CA SER A 38 2.76 -18.35 9.52
C SER A 38 1.89 -17.72 10.62
N ALA A 39 1.24 -16.59 10.33
CA ALA A 39 0.27 -15.91 11.18
C ALA A 39 -1.18 -16.31 10.88
N ASN A 40 -1.39 -17.34 10.06
CA ASN A 40 -2.69 -17.86 9.64
C ASN A 40 -3.53 -16.88 8.80
N ASN A 41 -2.89 -15.92 8.13
CA ASN A 41 -3.54 -15.10 7.12
C ASN A 41 -3.59 -15.85 5.79
N THR A 42 -4.75 -15.82 5.15
CA THR A 42 -5.00 -16.51 3.89
C THR A 42 -5.17 -15.50 2.76
N THR A 43 -4.47 -15.66 1.63
CA THR A 43 -4.71 -14.87 0.42
C THR A 43 -4.93 -15.78 -0.79
N THR A 44 -5.84 -15.40 -1.66
CA THR A 44 -6.03 -16.09 -2.95
C THR A 44 -4.95 -15.60 -3.92
N THR A 45 -3.98 -16.46 -4.23
CA THR A 45 -2.82 -16.12 -5.06
C THR A 45 -3.09 -16.17 -6.57
N GLY A 46 -4.25 -16.72 -6.97
CA GLY A 46 -4.72 -16.72 -8.36
C GLY A 46 -5.78 -17.79 -8.63
N SER A 47 -6.39 -17.69 -9.81
CA SER A 47 -7.23 -18.74 -10.38
C SER A 47 -6.65 -19.19 -11.72
N LEU A 48 -6.29 -20.46 -11.85
CA LEU A 48 -5.86 -21.04 -13.12
C LEU A 48 -7.07 -21.68 -13.81
N ARG A 49 -7.33 -21.31 -15.07
CA ARG A 49 -8.26 -22.03 -15.93
C ARG A 49 -7.48 -23.08 -16.73
N MET A 50 -7.90 -24.32 -16.66
CA MET A 50 -7.36 -25.42 -17.48
C MET A 50 -8.50 -26.17 -18.13
N THR A 51 -8.30 -26.71 -19.32
CA THR A 51 -9.29 -27.58 -19.97
C THR A 51 -8.86 -29.02 -19.77
N ILE A 52 -9.69 -29.84 -19.13
CA ILE A 52 -9.46 -31.29 -19.14
C ILE A 52 -9.95 -31.83 -20.48
N ASP A 53 -9.05 -32.51 -21.18
CA ASP A 53 -9.34 -33.28 -22.38
C ASP A 53 -9.09 -34.76 -22.07
N LYS A 54 -10.12 -35.61 -22.25
CA LYS A 54 -10.06 -37.05 -22.00
C LYS A 54 -9.25 -37.82 -23.04
N ASP A 55 -8.71 -37.17 -24.08
CA ASP A 55 -7.91 -37.80 -25.14
C ASP A 55 -6.49 -38.27 -24.72
N GLY A 56 -6.24 -38.45 -23.41
CA GLY A 56 -5.03 -39.12 -22.91
C GLY A 56 -3.75 -38.28 -22.93
N LYS A 57 -3.86 -36.96 -23.05
CA LYS A 57 -2.74 -36.04 -22.81
C LYS A 57 -2.79 -35.56 -21.36
N GLU A 58 -1.83 -36.00 -20.54
CA GLU A 58 -1.60 -35.38 -19.23
C GLU A 58 -1.39 -33.88 -19.43
N GLN A 59 -2.31 -33.06 -18.91
CA GLN A 59 -2.17 -31.61 -18.87
C GLN A 59 -1.46 -31.25 -17.57
N THR A 60 -0.14 -31.07 -17.62
CA THR A 60 0.63 -30.50 -16.52
C THR A 60 0.49 -28.98 -16.52
N ALA A 61 -0.16 -28.45 -15.49
CA ALA A 61 -0.13 -27.03 -15.19
C ALA A 61 0.78 -26.77 -13.98
N THR A 62 1.87 -26.05 -14.19
CA THR A 62 2.76 -25.58 -13.12
C THR A 62 2.35 -24.18 -12.68
N LEU A 63 1.79 -24.07 -11.47
CA LEU A 63 1.65 -22.79 -10.78
C LEU A 63 2.86 -22.62 -9.87
N ARG A 64 3.69 -21.61 -10.14
CA ARG A 64 4.85 -21.29 -9.30
C ARG A 64 4.47 -20.13 -8.38
N ILE A 65 4.49 -20.34 -7.07
CA ILE A 65 4.54 -19.22 -6.14
C ILE A 65 5.95 -18.64 -6.27
N VAL A 66 6.05 -17.43 -6.82
CA VAL A 66 7.36 -16.83 -7.12
C VAL A 66 8.02 -16.31 -5.85
N ASP A 67 7.22 -15.93 -4.85
CA ASP A 67 7.67 -15.48 -3.55
C ASP A 67 6.52 -15.53 -2.52
N VAL A 68 6.86 -15.65 -1.24
CA VAL A 68 5.97 -15.41 -0.10
C VAL A 68 6.68 -14.40 0.79
N GLU A 69 6.24 -13.15 0.73
CA GLU A 69 6.79 -12.10 1.57
C GLU A 69 6.15 -12.15 2.95
N ASP A 70 6.98 -12.10 3.98
CA ASP A 70 6.52 -11.86 5.34
C ASP A 70 5.76 -10.52 5.37
N PRO A 71 4.69 -10.42 6.19
CA PRO A 71 3.96 -9.18 6.30
C PRO A 71 4.92 -8.05 6.71
N PRO A 72 4.80 -6.84 6.11
CA PRO A 72 5.62 -5.70 6.48
C PRO A 72 5.68 -5.50 7.98
N ALA A 73 6.84 -5.76 8.59
CA ALA A 73 7.07 -5.36 9.95
C ALA A 73 7.20 -3.84 9.99
N PHE A 74 6.44 -3.19 10.88
CA PHE A 74 6.63 -1.76 11.11
C PHE A 74 8.02 -1.53 11.72
N VAL A 75 8.90 -0.89 10.94
CA VAL A 75 10.21 -0.44 11.40
C VAL A 75 10.11 1.05 11.74
N PRO A 76 10.25 1.44 13.01
CA PRO A 76 10.27 2.85 13.37
C PRO A 76 11.53 3.54 12.81
N PRO A 77 11.48 4.86 12.55
CA PRO A 77 12.66 5.59 12.11
C PRO A 77 13.76 5.63 13.18
N GLU A 78 14.97 6.06 12.82
CA GLU A 78 16.06 6.23 13.80
C GLU A 78 15.66 7.18 14.95
N ASN A 79 15.03 8.31 14.60
CA ASN A 79 14.56 9.30 15.57
C ASN A 79 13.18 9.85 15.19
N ILE A 80 13.10 10.71 14.16
CA ILE A 80 11.88 11.25 13.60
C ILE A 80 11.94 11.19 12.09
N ALA A 81 10.82 10.88 11.45
CA ALA A 81 10.70 10.98 10.00
C ALA A 81 9.25 11.24 9.61
N PHE A 82 9.07 12.03 8.55
CA PHE A 82 7.76 12.12 7.93
C PHE A 82 7.43 10.82 7.22
N THR A 83 6.16 10.41 7.24
CA THR A 83 5.73 9.18 6.55
C THR A 83 5.81 9.30 5.03
N ALA A 84 5.97 10.52 4.50
CA ALA A 84 6.10 10.80 3.09
C ALA A 84 7.05 11.97 2.85
N ARG A 85 7.76 11.96 1.72
CA ARG A 85 8.60 13.09 1.27
C ARG A 85 7.77 14.32 0.88
N ARG A 86 6.50 14.12 0.51
CA ARG A 86 5.54 15.17 0.13
C ARG A 86 4.14 14.84 0.67
N PHE A 87 3.45 15.83 1.23
CA PHE A 87 2.02 15.77 1.56
C PHE A 87 1.26 16.76 0.69
N CYS A 88 0.20 16.31 0.02
CA CYS A 88 -0.70 17.20 -0.72
C CYS A 88 -2.04 17.35 -0.03
N GLY A 89 -2.64 18.51 -0.26
CA GLY A 89 -3.90 18.91 0.33
C GLY A 89 -4.78 19.68 -0.65
N ALA A 90 -5.93 20.11 -0.16
CA ALA A 90 -6.79 21.06 -0.86
C ALA A 90 -6.91 22.38 -0.06
N PRO A 91 -7.17 23.51 -0.72
CA PRO A 91 -7.42 24.76 -0.05
C PRO A 91 -8.72 24.72 0.76
N ASN A 92 -8.82 25.64 1.73
CA ASN A 92 -10.00 25.86 2.57
C ASN A 92 -10.44 24.65 3.40
N ARG A 93 -9.50 23.73 3.68
CA ARG A 93 -9.69 22.63 4.62
C ARG A 93 -8.39 22.32 5.37
N ASP A 94 -8.52 21.60 6.47
CA ASP A 94 -7.38 21.09 7.20
C ASP A 94 -6.78 19.89 6.47
N ASN A 95 -5.49 19.99 6.14
CA ASN A 95 -4.69 18.89 5.60
C ASN A 95 -3.70 18.45 6.69
N ARG A 96 -3.25 17.19 6.66
CA ARG A 96 -2.43 16.62 7.73
C ARG A 96 -1.14 16.05 7.16
N ALA A 97 -0.02 16.47 7.73
CA ALA A 97 1.27 15.81 7.55
C ALA A 97 1.53 14.92 8.76
N VAL A 98 1.98 13.69 8.52
CA VAL A 98 2.19 12.68 9.56
C VAL A 98 3.67 12.47 9.81
N LEU A 99 4.05 12.54 11.08
CA LEU A 99 5.41 12.32 11.57
C LEU A 99 5.41 11.06 12.44
N LEU A 100 6.35 10.16 12.16
CA LEU A 100 6.71 9.05 13.04
C LEU A 100 7.82 9.50 13.97
N VAL A 101 7.72 9.08 15.22
CA VAL A 101 8.67 9.37 16.29
C VAL A 101 9.05 8.05 16.94
N ASN A 102 10.33 7.70 16.92
CA ASN A 102 10.84 6.57 17.68
C ASN A 102 11.11 7.02 19.11
N LEU A 103 10.32 6.52 20.07
CA LEU A 103 10.37 6.95 21.46
C LEU A 103 11.65 6.46 22.17
N ASP A 104 12.34 5.44 21.66
CA ASP A 104 13.64 4.99 22.19
C ASP A 104 14.75 6.05 22.04
N ALA A 105 14.58 6.99 21.11
CA ALA A 105 15.51 8.09 20.89
C ALA A 105 15.31 9.26 21.88
N PHE A 106 14.22 9.27 22.64
CA PHE A 106 13.80 10.40 23.48
C PHE A 106 13.65 10.02 24.97
N VAL A 107 13.67 11.04 25.84
CA VAL A 107 13.35 10.86 27.26
C VAL A 107 11.85 11.13 27.43
N GLY A 108 11.06 10.06 27.59
CA GLY A 108 9.60 10.16 27.70
C GLY A 108 8.96 10.64 26.41
N MET A 109 7.90 11.45 26.53
CA MET A 109 7.17 11.99 25.37
C MET A 109 7.76 13.32 24.89
N PRO A 110 8.40 13.37 23.70
CA PRO A 110 9.07 14.58 23.23
C PRO A 110 8.09 15.66 22.78
N GLU A 111 8.55 16.90 22.83
CA GLU A 111 7.90 18.04 22.17
C GLU A 111 8.57 18.28 20.81
N VAL A 112 7.77 18.28 19.74
CA VAL A 112 8.23 18.52 18.38
C VAL A 112 7.86 19.92 17.95
N THR A 113 8.84 20.68 17.48
CA THR A 113 8.62 22.00 16.89
C THR A 113 8.51 21.86 15.37
N PHE A 114 7.40 22.30 14.81
CA PHE A 114 7.16 22.36 13.38
C PHE A 114 7.26 23.79 12.88
N TRP A 115 7.86 24.01 11.72
CA TRP A 115 7.79 25.30 11.04
C TRP A 115 7.74 25.14 9.53
N LEU A 116 7.17 26.14 8.85
CA LEU A 116 7.11 26.22 7.40
C LEU A 116 8.21 27.16 6.87
N GLU A 117 9.04 26.64 5.98
CA GLU A 117 9.78 27.46 5.03
C GLU A 117 8.89 27.69 3.80
N LYS A 118 8.47 28.94 3.60
CA LYS A 118 7.46 29.33 2.59
C LYS A 118 8.13 29.55 1.24
N HIS A 119 7.58 28.95 0.19
CA HIS A 119 8.03 29.20 -1.19
C HIS A 119 7.07 30.11 -1.97
N GLN A 120 5.75 29.84 -1.94
CA GLN A 120 4.73 30.61 -2.67
C GLN A 120 3.45 30.70 -1.84
N GLN A 121 2.80 31.89 -1.82
CA GLN A 121 1.53 32.26 -1.14
C GLN A 121 1.18 31.47 0.14
N SER A 122 1.09 32.17 1.27
CA SER A 122 1.11 31.63 2.64
C SER A 122 0.29 30.36 2.91
N LEU A 123 1.01 29.28 3.26
CA LEU A 123 0.51 28.16 4.06
C LEU A 123 0.65 28.48 5.55
N GLY A 124 -0.26 27.97 6.36
CA GLY A 124 -0.22 28.08 7.81
C GLY A 124 -0.38 26.72 8.50
N LEU A 125 0.18 26.61 9.69
CA LEU A 125 0.13 25.45 10.56
C LEU A 125 -0.89 25.62 11.68
N GLY A 126 -1.58 24.53 12.00
CA GLY A 126 -2.54 24.46 13.09
C GLY A 126 -3.82 25.29 12.87
N PRO A 127 -4.63 25.46 13.92
CA PRO A 127 -5.87 26.24 13.85
C PRO A 127 -5.60 27.73 13.60
N ASP A 128 -4.53 28.27 14.16
CA ASP A 128 -4.18 29.69 14.09
C ASP A 128 -3.46 30.08 12.79
N ARG A 129 -3.24 29.12 11.89
CA ARG A 129 -2.51 29.30 10.62
C ARG A 129 -1.14 29.95 10.81
N SER A 130 -0.45 29.54 11.89
CA SER A 130 0.85 30.03 12.30
C SER A 130 2.00 29.49 11.45
N ASP A 131 3.14 30.17 11.40
CA ASP A 131 4.33 29.68 10.69
C ASP A 131 5.09 28.62 11.48
N ARG A 132 4.81 28.53 12.79
CA ARG A 132 5.49 27.66 13.72
C ARG A 132 4.52 27.18 14.79
N VAL A 133 4.48 25.88 15.03
CA VAL A 133 3.67 25.25 16.08
C VAL A 133 4.51 24.25 16.85
N LYS A 134 4.26 24.13 18.14
CA LYS A 134 4.85 23.09 19.00
C LYS A 134 3.78 22.09 19.37
N ILE A 135 4.05 20.81 19.18
CA ILE A 135 3.13 19.74 19.50
C ILE A 135 3.87 18.72 20.37
N LYS A 136 3.34 18.50 21.57
CA LYS A 136 3.83 17.45 22.47
C LYS A 136 3.24 16.10 22.07
N VAL A 137 4.07 15.07 21.95
CA VAL A 137 3.62 13.69 21.80
C VAL A 137 2.79 13.32 23.04
N LYS A 138 1.65 12.65 22.84
CA LYS A 138 0.78 12.16 23.91
C LYS A 138 0.72 10.63 23.87
N ASP A 139 0.26 10.01 24.95
CA ASP A 139 0.06 8.56 24.98
C ASP A 139 -0.91 8.08 23.89
N ALA A 140 -1.91 8.90 23.56
CA ALA A 140 -2.84 8.65 22.45
C ALA A 140 -2.16 8.63 21.05
N ASN A 141 -0.90 9.05 20.94
CA ASN A 141 -0.11 8.96 19.72
C ASN A 141 0.71 7.66 19.63
N SER A 142 0.79 6.86 20.69
CA SER A 142 1.57 5.62 20.69
C SER A 142 1.05 4.62 19.67
N ILE A 143 1.96 3.87 19.07
CA ILE A 143 1.66 2.79 18.13
C ILE A 143 1.66 1.49 18.93
N ALA A 144 0.53 0.77 18.94
CA ALA A 144 0.41 -0.50 19.66
C ALA A 144 1.51 -1.49 19.22
N GLY A 145 2.15 -2.14 20.19
CA GLY A 145 3.22 -3.11 19.94
C GLY A 145 4.59 -2.53 19.63
N HIS A 146 4.74 -1.20 19.53
CA HIS A 146 6.02 -0.56 19.22
C HIS A 146 6.33 0.59 20.17
N ASN A 147 7.60 0.81 20.49
CA ASN A 147 8.02 2.01 21.22
C ASN A 147 8.15 3.22 20.29
N ALA A 148 7.05 3.52 19.59
CA ALA A 148 6.98 4.58 18.60
C ALA A 148 5.65 5.32 18.71
N ALA A 149 5.63 6.57 18.25
CA ALA A 149 4.45 7.40 18.20
C ALA A 149 4.20 7.93 16.78
N ARG A 150 2.92 8.07 16.43
CA ARG A 150 2.43 8.71 15.22
C ARG A 150 1.71 10.00 15.59
N MET A 151 2.25 11.13 15.16
CA MET A 151 1.63 12.44 15.35
C MET A 151 1.34 13.12 14.02
N SER A 152 0.35 14.00 14.01
CA SER A 152 -0.02 14.77 12.83
C SER A 152 0.08 16.26 13.10
N VAL A 153 0.64 17.00 12.16
CA VAL A 153 0.56 18.46 12.13
C VAL A 153 -0.40 18.89 11.02
N VAL A 154 -1.30 19.81 11.36
CA VAL A 154 -2.25 20.37 10.40
C VAL A 154 -1.56 21.47 9.60
N PHE A 155 -1.72 21.43 8.28
CA PHE A 155 -1.38 22.52 7.38
C PHE A 155 -2.60 22.90 6.53
N ALA A 156 -2.74 24.19 6.25
CA ALA A 156 -3.81 24.68 5.39
C ALA A 156 -3.40 25.95 4.66
N GLY A 157 -4.14 26.21 3.59
CA GLY A 157 -4.02 27.40 2.78
C GLY A 157 -5.35 27.66 2.07
N THR A 158 -5.38 28.74 1.31
CA THR A 158 -6.60 29.32 0.73
C THR A 158 -6.70 29.14 -0.78
N ALA A 159 -5.60 28.77 -1.44
CA ALA A 159 -5.54 28.63 -2.89
C ALA A 159 -4.78 27.38 -3.33
N TRP A 160 -5.07 26.92 -4.55
CA TRP A 160 -4.27 25.93 -5.23
C TRP A 160 -2.87 26.47 -5.56
N SER A 161 -1.94 25.56 -5.80
CA SER A 161 -0.52 25.81 -6.07
C SER A 161 0.27 26.41 -4.89
N GLN A 162 -0.33 26.56 -3.71
CA GLN A 162 0.39 26.95 -2.49
C GLN A 162 1.31 25.83 -2.02
N SER A 163 2.57 26.15 -1.69
CA SER A 163 3.54 25.14 -1.26
C SER A 163 4.60 25.67 -0.30
N GLY A 164 5.18 24.75 0.46
CA GLY A 164 6.26 25.04 1.41
C GLY A 164 7.03 23.78 1.79
N VAL A 165 8.16 23.97 2.47
CA VAL A 165 8.88 22.88 3.13
C VAL A 165 8.48 22.91 4.60
N LEU A 166 7.93 21.80 5.07
CA LEU A 166 7.58 21.59 6.46
C LEU A 166 8.75 20.90 7.14
N HIS A 167 9.26 21.55 8.19
CA HIS A 167 10.31 21.02 9.03
C HIS A 167 9.73 20.55 10.36
N ALA A 168 10.34 19.53 10.94
CA ALA A 168 10.09 19.04 12.28
C ALA A 168 11.41 18.91 13.02
N LYS A 169 11.50 19.46 14.22
CA LYS A 169 12.69 19.38 15.08
C LYS A 169 12.33 18.89 16.46
N ALA A 170 13.12 17.97 16.99
CA ALA A 170 12.97 17.43 18.33
C ALA A 170 14.35 17.27 18.99
N LYS A 171 14.38 17.26 20.34
CA LYS A 171 15.60 17.09 21.12
C LYS A 171 15.67 15.66 21.65
N VAL A 172 16.66 14.90 21.20
CA VAL A 172 16.87 13.49 21.58
C VAL A 172 17.56 13.37 22.95
N LYS A 173 17.65 12.14 23.48
CA LYS A 173 18.14 11.83 24.83
C LYS A 173 19.58 12.28 25.11
N ASP A 174 20.43 12.37 24.09
CA ASP A 174 21.81 12.86 24.18
C ASP A 174 21.90 14.39 24.26
N GLY A 175 20.77 15.09 24.14
CA GLY A 175 20.67 16.55 24.15
C GLY A 175 20.88 17.21 22.78
N SER A 176 21.23 16.46 21.74
CA SER A 176 21.32 16.95 20.37
C SER A 176 19.92 17.19 19.77
N SER A 177 19.86 17.96 18.68
CA SER A 177 18.62 18.19 17.94
C SER A 177 18.63 17.42 16.64
N VAL A 178 17.55 16.70 16.39
CA VAL A 178 17.28 16.01 15.13
C VAL A 178 16.24 16.76 14.33
N GLU A 179 16.31 16.64 13.01
CA GLU A 179 15.42 17.34 12.09
C GLU A 179 14.94 16.41 10.98
N ALA A 180 13.65 16.52 10.64
CA ALA A 180 13.06 15.91 9.47
C ALA A 180 12.38 17.00 8.62
N ARG A 181 12.34 16.80 7.30
CA ARG A 181 11.67 17.71 6.38
C ARG A 181 10.81 16.96 5.37
N CYS A 182 9.70 17.57 4.97
CA CYS A 182 8.89 17.12 3.83
C CYS A 182 8.35 18.33 3.07
N ARG A 183 7.94 18.12 1.82
CA ARG A 183 7.23 19.14 1.06
C ARG A 183 5.73 19.11 1.39
N VAL A 184 5.10 20.26 1.52
CA VAL A 184 3.63 20.38 1.61
C VAL A 184 3.12 21.20 0.44
N VAL A 185 2.05 20.73 -0.23
CA VAL A 185 1.51 21.39 -1.42
C VAL A 185 -0.03 21.33 -1.41
N LEU A 186 -0.69 22.40 -1.83
CA LEU A 186 -2.11 22.37 -2.18
C LEU A 186 -2.21 22.27 -3.69
N GLU A 187 -2.43 21.06 -4.20
CA GLU A 187 -2.40 20.80 -5.63
C GLU A 187 -3.73 20.24 -6.08
N ARG A 188 -4.24 20.77 -7.19
CA ARG A 188 -5.48 20.30 -7.76
C ARG A 188 -5.18 18.94 -8.41
N PRO A 189 -5.92 17.87 -8.07
CA PRO A 189 -5.86 16.65 -8.87
C PRO A 189 -6.22 17.01 -10.32
N GLU A 190 -5.44 16.56 -11.29
CA GLU A 190 -5.79 16.78 -12.70
C GLU A 190 -7.04 15.96 -13.04
N GLY A 191 -8.19 16.64 -13.17
CA GLY A 191 -9.47 16.04 -13.53
C GLY A 191 -10.29 15.48 -12.35
N THR A 192 -11.25 14.60 -12.65
CA THR A 192 -12.03 13.83 -11.66
C THR A 192 -11.32 12.56 -11.21
N ASN A 193 -10.13 12.30 -11.76
CA ASN A 193 -9.40 11.07 -11.54
C ASN A 193 -8.76 11.11 -10.16
N ARG A 194 -9.03 10.07 -9.37
CA ARG A 194 -8.48 9.92 -8.02
C ARG A 194 -7.01 9.51 -8.06
N PHE A 195 -6.58 8.88 -9.16
CA PHE A 195 -5.20 8.54 -9.45
C PHE A 195 -4.88 8.93 -10.90
N THR A 196 -3.69 9.49 -11.13
CA THR A 196 -3.28 10.10 -12.39
C THR A 196 -2.09 9.39 -13.03
N ASP A 197 -1.29 8.63 -12.26
CA ASP A 197 -0.01 8.11 -12.76
C ASP A 197 0.55 6.92 -11.95
N PHE A 198 1.45 6.15 -12.58
CA PHE A 198 2.20 5.02 -12.00
C PHE A 198 3.68 5.32 -11.90
N TRP A 199 4.25 5.08 -10.72
CA TRP A 199 5.67 5.27 -10.46
C TRP A 199 6.29 3.94 -10.06
N TYR A 200 7.42 3.60 -10.65
CA TYR A 200 8.16 2.38 -10.38
C TYR A 200 9.54 2.73 -9.83
N GLU A 201 9.68 2.61 -8.50
CA GLU A 201 10.91 2.95 -7.79
C GLU A 201 11.07 2.10 -6.53
N GLU A 202 12.30 1.98 -6.03
CA GLU A 202 12.56 1.28 -4.78
C GLU A 202 12.01 2.10 -3.60
N LEU A 203 11.07 1.52 -2.87
CA LEU A 203 10.50 2.13 -1.68
C LEU A 203 11.22 1.61 -0.43
N ASP A 204 11.46 2.51 0.52
CA ASP A 204 12.03 2.18 1.84
C ASP A 204 11.07 1.39 2.75
N ARG A 205 9.90 1.00 2.22
CA ARG A 205 8.84 0.26 2.93
C ARG A 205 8.64 -1.10 2.28
N ASP A 206 8.30 -2.07 3.12
CA ASP A 206 8.01 -3.43 2.70
C ASP A 206 6.54 -3.57 2.22
N VAL A 207 6.18 -2.81 1.18
CA VAL A 207 4.87 -2.91 0.54
C VAL A 207 5.03 -3.11 -0.96
N LEU A 208 4.24 -4.00 -1.55
CA LEU A 208 4.24 -4.28 -2.98
C LEU A 208 3.90 -3.03 -3.82
N ALA A 209 2.94 -2.25 -3.36
CA ALA A 209 2.63 -0.95 -3.90
C ALA A 209 2.11 -0.01 -2.81
N ASP A 210 2.24 1.29 -3.04
CA ASP A 210 1.77 2.32 -2.13
C ASP A 210 1.01 3.42 -2.87
N VAL A 211 0.11 4.09 -2.14
CA VAL A 211 -0.55 5.28 -2.65
C VAL A 211 0.04 6.50 -1.97
N ALA A 212 0.57 7.40 -2.77
CA ALA A 212 0.85 8.75 -2.34
C ALA A 212 0.14 9.73 -3.26
N LEU A 213 -0.81 10.48 -2.69
CA LEU A 213 -1.61 11.49 -3.41
C LEU A 213 -2.55 10.85 -4.44
N ASP A 214 -2.41 11.26 -5.69
CA ASP A 214 -3.02 10.73 -6.90
C ASP A 214 -2.07 9.77 -7.63
N LYS A 215 -0.95 9.38 -7.04
CA LYS A 215 0.01 8.47 -7.67
C LYS A 215 0.03 7.12 -6.97
N ILE A 216 0.22 6.09 -7.76
CA ILE A 216 0.43 4.72 -7.29
C ILE A 216 1.88 4.36 -7.53
N TYR A 217 2.58 4.02 -6.46
CA TYR A 217 3.97 3.63 -6.48
C TYR A 217 4.05 2.11 -6.44
N VAL A 218 4.55 1.49 -7.49
CA VAL A 218 4.92 0.07 -7.52
C VAL A 218 6.35 -0.06 -7.01
N ASN A 219 6.56 -0.90 -6.01
CA ASN A 219 7.85 -0.99 -5.36
C ASN A 219 8.84 -1.83 -6.19
N ALA A 220 9.87 -1.20 -6.74
CA ALA A 220 10.89 -1.87 -7.54
C ALA A 220 11.87 -2.71 -6.69
N ARG A 221 11.81 -2.63 -5.35
CA ARG A 221 12.72 -3.38 -4.46
C ARG A 221 12.60 -4.90 -4.65
N TYR A 222 11.43 -5.38 -5.03
CA TYR A 222 11.15 -6.80 -5.10
C TYR A 222 11.65 -7.42 -6.38
N ARG A 223 12.35 -8.55 -6.23
CA ARG A 223 12.90 -9.31 -7.36
C ARG A 223 11.81 -9.80 -8.32
N MET A 224 10.61 -10.10 -7.81
CA MET A 224 9.46 -10.45 -8.65
C MET A 224 9.03 -9.28 -9.53
N HIS A 225 8.96 -8.06 -8.98
CA HIS A 225 8.64 -6.87 -9.77
C HIS A 225 9.71 -6.61 -10.82
N LYS A 226 10.99 -6.76 -10.47
CA LYS A 226 12.09 -6.66 -11.44
C LYS A 226 12.00 -7.66 -12.59
N LYS A 227 11.52 -8.88 -12.33
CA LYS A 227 11.29 -9.89 -13.38
C LYS A 227 10.10 -9.60 -14.28
N ILE A 228 9.04 -9.00 -13.73
CA ILE A 228 7.78 -8.77 -14.44
C ILE A 228 7.81 -7.43 -15.19
N PHE A 229 8.40 -6.41 -14.57
CA PHE A 229 8.38 -5.02 -15.02
C PHE A 229 9.75 -4.49 -15.45
N GLY A 230 10.84 -5.20 -15.17
CA GLY A 230 12.20 -4.72 -15.43
C GLY A 230 12.79 -3.88 -14.29
N GLU A 231 13.94 -3.26 -14.54
CA GLU A 231 14.75 -2.61 -13.49
C GLU A 231 14.48 -1.11 -13.37
N THR A 232 13.90 -0.50 -14.41
CA THR A 232 13.72 0.96 -14.51
C THR A 232 12.27 1.34 -14.79
N GLN A 233 11.93 2.62 -14.59
CA GLN A 233 10.62 3.15 -14.97
C GLN A 233 10.32 2.91 -16.46
N ASP A 234 11.31 3.10 -17.34
CA ASP A 234 11.15 2.89 -18.78
C ASP A 234 10.83 1.42 -19.10
N ASP A 235 11.47 0.48 -18.40
CA ASP A 235 11.15 -0.95 -18.55
C ASP A 235 9.72 -1.24 -18.08
N PHE A 236 9.30 -0.61 -16.98
CA PHE A 236 7.97 -0.79 -16.41
C PHE A 236 6.90 -0.29 -17.39
N ASP A 237 7.08 0.92 -17.94
CA ASP A 237 6.14 1.48 -18.93
C ASP A 237 6.06 0.59 -20.17
N LYS A 238 7.21 0.12 -20.67
CA LYS A 238 7.26 -0.83 -21.79
C LYS A 238 6.57 -2.16 -21.46
N ALA A 239 6.75 -2.69 -20.27
CA ALA A 239 6.11 -3.92 -19.84
C ALA A 239 4.58 -3.78 -19.78
N LEU A 240 4.06 -2.61 -19.38
CA LEU A 240 2.63 -2.32 -19.40
C LEU A 240 2.05 -2.25 -20.82
N GLU A 241 2.85 -1.89 -21.82
CA GLU A 241 2.41 -1.88 -23.22
C GLU A 241 2.47 -3.27 -23.86
N GLU A 242 3.50 -4.06 -23.54
CA GLU A 242 3.84 -5.27 -24.30
C GLU A 242 3.44 -6.60 -23.60
N SER A 243 3.20 -6.59 -22.29
CA SER A 243 3.04 -7.81 -21.50
C SER A 243 1.72 -7.85 -20.72
N THR A 244 0.84 -8.76 -21.13
CA THR A 244 -0.39 -9.09 -20.39
C THR A 244 -0.13 -9.47 -18.93
N ILE A 245 0.97 -10.19 -18.66
CA ILE A 245 1.33 -10.59 -17.29
C ILE A 245 1.66 -9.34 -16.46
N ALA A 246 2.39 -8.37 -17.04
CA ALA A 246 2.69 -7.12 -16.37
C ALA A 246 1.42 -6.28 -16.16
N GLN A 247 0.55 -6.17 -17.17
CA GLN A 247 -0.73 -5.47 -17.05
C GLN A 247 -1.62 -6.04 -15.94
N ILE A 248 -1.78 -7.36 -15.87
CA ILE A 248 -2.57 -8.04 -14.81
C ILE A 248 -1.92 -7.82 -13.45
N ARG A 249 -0.58 -7.95 -13.34
CA ARG A 249 0.12 -7.74 -12.08
C ARG A 249 -0.02 -6.30 -11.61
N ALA A 250 0.15 -5.32 -12.50
CA ALA A 250 -0.05 -3.92 -12.19
C ALA A 250 -1.49 -3.66 -11.74
N ALA A 251 -2.49 -4.20 -12.42
CA ALA A 251 -3.89 -4.09 -12.02
C ALA A 251 -4.14 -4.61 -10.60
N GLN A 252 -3.56 -5.75 -10.22
CA GLN A 252 -3.65 -6.29 -8.85
C GLN A 252 -3.02 -5.35 -7.82
N LEU A 253 -1.82 -4.86 -8.11
CA LEU A 253 -1.09 -3.92 -7.23
C LEU A 253 -1.88 -2.62 -7.02
N VAL A 254 -2.51 -2.11 -8.09
CA VAL A 254 -3.38 -0.94 -8.05
C VAL A 254 -4.57 -1.18 -7.15
N VAL A 255 -5.29 -2.28 -7.35
CA VAL A 255 -6.46 -2.62 -6.56
C VAL A 255 -6.08 -2.70 -5.08
N GLU A 256 -4.99 -3.40 -4.77
CA GLU A 256 -4.52 -3.55 -3.40
C GLU A 256 -4.16 -2.22 -2.76
N ALA A 257 -3.30 -1.43 -3.40
CA ALA A 257 -2.87 -0.12 -2.90
C ALA A 257 -4.07 0.83 -2.67
N VAL A 258 -5.02 0.87 -3.60
CA VAL A 258 -6.21 1.73 -3.52
C VAL A 258 -7.19 1.26 -2.43
N VAL A 259 -7.38 -0.05 -2.28
CA VAL A 259 -8.25 -0.63 -1.25
C VAL A 259 -7.71 -0.32 0.13
N TYR A 260 -6.41 -0.55 0.38
CA TYR A 260 -5.78 -0.26 1.67
C TYR A 260 -5.70 1.25 1.96
N ALA A 261 -5.37 2.08 0.97
CA ALA A 261 -5.40 3.53 1.12
C ALA A 261 -6.81 4.03 1.49
N THR A 262 -7.85 3.47 0.87
CA THR A 262 -9.24 3.82 1.17
C THR A 262 -9.68 3.27 2.53
N ALA A 263 -9.26 2.06 2.92
CA ALA A 263 -9.52 1.50 4.24
C ALA A 263 -8.92 2.38 5.33
N SER A 264 -7.66 2.78 5.17
CA SER A 264 -6.96 3.70 6.08
C SER A 264 -7.67 5.04 6.20
N ALA A 265 -8.04 5.66 5.07
CA ALA A 265 -8.78 6.93 5.08
C ALA A 265 -10.16 6.81 5.78
N LYS A 266 -10.87 5.70 5.58
CA LYS A 266 -12.16 5.44 6.24
C LYS A 266 -12.01 5.14 7.73
N TYR A 267 -10.99 4.39 8.11
CA TYR A 267 -10.67 4.13 9.52
C TYR A 267 -10.35 5.44 10.24
N GLN A 268 -9.55 6.32 9.62
CA GLN A 268 -9.24 7.65 10.17
C GLN A 268 -10.47 8.57 10.29
N LYS A 269 -11.50 8.37 9.47
CA LYS A 269 -12.70 9.22 9.46
C LYS A 269 -13.69 8.89 10.58
N GLY A 270 -13.84 7.61 10.94
CA GLY A 270 -14.79 7.13 11.95
C GLY A 270 -16.28 7.37 11.61
N GLY A 271 -17.18 6.94 12.49
CA GLY A 271 -18.65 7.15 12.38
C GLY A 271 -19.36 6.27 11.33
N GLU A 272 -20.62 6.58 11.01
CA GLU A 272 -21.50 5.78 10.11
C GLU A 272 -20.95 5.57 8.69
N LYS A 273 -20.02 6.43 8.24
CA LYS A 273 -19.38 6.34 6.91
C LYS A 273 -17.91 5.90 6.98
N GLY A 274 -17.41 5.61 8.18
CA GLY A 274 -16.05 5.14 8.44
C GLY A 274 -15.93 3.62 8.33
N LEU A 275 -14.70 3.13 8.45
CA LEU A 275 -14.43 1.69 8.60
C LEU A 275 -14.26 1.43 10.09
N ILE A 276 -15.14 0.61 10.67
CA ILE A 276 -15.00 0.14 12.05
C ILE A 276 -14.15 -1.14 11.98
N VAL A 277 -12.99 -1.08 12.61
CA VAL A 277 -12.13 -2.24 12.82
C VAL A 277 -12.36 -2.70 14.25
N ASP A 278 -12.75 -3.96 14.41
CA ASP A 278 -12.99 -4.55 15.72
C ASP A 278 -11.65 -4.66 16.47
N PRO A 279 -11.48 -4.07 17.66
CA PRO A 279 -10.23 -4.17 18.41
C PRO A 279 -9.94 -5.59 18.92
N GLU A 280 -10.96 -6.44 19.10
CA GLU A 280 -10.80 -7.83 19.53
C GLU A 280 -10.58 -8.78 18.34
N ASP A 281 -10.98 -8.37 17.14
CA ASP A 281 -10.73 -9.10 15.89
C ASP A 281 -10.41 -8.15 14.70
N PRO A 282 -9.26 -7.45 14.76
CA PRO A 282 -8.92 -6.41 13.78
C PRO A 282 -8.62 -6.99 12.40
N ILE A 283 -8.17 -8.24 12.34
CA ILE A 283 -7.80 -8.92 11.11
C ILE A 283 -9.05 -9.28 10.33
N THR A 284 -10.01 -9.98 10.95
CA THR A 284 -11.22 -10.43 10.26
C THR A 284 -12.11 -9.26 9.85
N SER A 285 -12.24 -8.25 10.72
CA SER A 285 -13.04 -7.05 10.43
C SER A 285 -12.47 -6.22 9.27
N LEU A 286 -11.14 -6.08 9.19
CA LEU A 286 -10.49 -5.45 8.04
C LEU A 286 -10.59 -6.32 6.78
N ARG A 287 -10.36 -7.63 6.88
CA ARG A 287 -10.42 -8.58 5.75
C ARG A 287 -11.76 -8.53 5.04
N ALA A 288 -12.86 -8.51 5.78
CA ALA A 288 -14.21 -8.42 5.21
C ALA A 288 -14.40 -7.16 4.34
N TYR A 289 -13.82 -6.03 4.76
CA TYR A 289 -13.83 -4.80 3.96
C TYR A 289 -12.92 -4.91 2.73
N VAL A 290 -11.70 -5.41 2.92
CA VAL A 290 -10.70 -5.51 1.87
C VAL A 290 -11.20 -6.41 0.74
N GLU A 291 -11.68 -7.62 1.07
CA GLU A 291 -12.19 -8.58 0.09
C GLU A 291 -13.38 -8.02 -0.69
N ARG A 292 -14.38 -7.44 0.00
CA ARG A 292 -15.52 -6.82 -0.68
C ARG A 292 -15.10 -5.70 -1.63
N SER A 293 -14.14 -4.87 -1.20
CA SER A 293 -13.66 -3.75 -2.01
C SER A 293 -12.86 -4.24 -3.22
N ARG A 294 -12.04 -5.28 -3.02
CA ARG A 294 -11.25 -5.95 -4.06
C ARG A 294 -12.17 -6.55 -5.11
N MET A 295 -13.13 -7.40 -4.73
CA MET A 295 -14.08 -8.03 -5.65
C MET A 295 -14.86 -7.02 -6.51
N ALA A 296 -15.15 -5.83 -5.96
CA ALA A 296 -15.86 -4.78 -6.70
C ALA A 296 -14.97 -3.98 -7.67
N LEU A 297 -13.67 -3.91 -7.40
CA LEU A 297 -12.73 -3.05 -8.12
C LEU A 297 -11.88 -3.84 -9.13
N GLU A 298 -11.44 -5.03 -8.77
CA GLU A 298 -10.52 -5.88 -9.53
C GLU A 298 -11.00 -6.16 -10.97
N PRO A 299 -12.26 -6.56 -11.22
CA PRO A 299 -12.72 -6.78 -12.60
C PRO A 299 -12.65 -5.51 -13.47
N LYS A 300 -12.92 -4.34 -12.88
CA LYS A 300 -12.94 -3.06 -13.60
C LYS A 300 -11.54 -2.57 -13.92
N VAL A 301 -10.60 -2.75 -12.99
CA VAL A 301 -9.21 -2.34 -13.18
C VAL A 301 -8.51 -3.26 -14.16
N ILE A 302 -8.74 -4.58 -14.07
CA ILE A 302 -8.21 -5.54 -15.05
C ILE A 302 -8.77 -5.23 -16.44
N GLN A 303 -10.08 -4.99 -16.57
CA GLN A 303 -10.67 -4.60 -17.86
C GLN A 303 -10.06 -3.32 -18.44
N ALA A 304 -9.70 -2.36 -17.58
CA ALA A 304 -9.12 -1.09 -18.03
C ALA A 304 -7.64 -1.20 -18.41
N MET A 305 -6.88 -2.12 -17.79
CA MET A 305 -5.43 -2.23 -17.98
C MET A 305 -5.01 -3.40 -18.89
N ALA A 306 -5.87 -4.40 -19.05
CA ALA A 306 -5.59 -5.63 -19.79
C ALA A 306 -6.79 -6.00 -20.70
N SER A 307 -7.38 -5.03 -21.40
CA SER A 307 -8.53 -5.26 -22.30
C SER A 307 -8.24 -6.32 -23.34
N ASP A 308 -7.05 -6.28 -23.95
CA ASP A 308 -6.65 -7.19 -25.03
C ASP A 308 -6.45 -8.63 -24.54
N ALA A 309 -6.17 -8.81 -23.25
CA ALA A 309 -6.09 -10.11 -22.60
C ALA A 309 -7.46 -10.76 -22.37
N LEU A 310 -8.52 -9.97 -22.30
CA LEU A 310 -9.89 -10.44 -22.13
C LEU A 310 -10.58 -10.73 -23.47
N ASP A 311 -10.14 -10.06 -24.54
CA ASP A 311 -10.69 -10.23 -25.90
C ASP A 311 -10.00 -11.35 -26.71
N SER A 312 -9.00 -12.03 -26.14
CA SER A 312 -8.30 -13.17 -26.76
C SER A 312 -8.88 -14.55 -26.38
N GLU A 313 -10.05 -14.59 -25.74
CA GLU A 313 -10.86 -15.82 -25.56
C GLU A 313 -11.73 -16.13 -26.78
#